data_AF-A0A1M7A3T2-F1
#
_entry.id   AF-A0A1M7A3T2-F1
#
_cell.length_a   1.000
_cell.length_b   1.000
_cell.length_c   1.000
_cell.angle_alpha   90.00
_cell.angle_beta   90.00
_cell.angle_gamma   90.00
#
_symmetry.space_group_name_H-M   'P 1'
#
loop_
_entity.id
_entity.type
_entity.pdbx_description
1 polymer ?
#
loop_
_entity_poly.entity_id
_entity_poly.type
_entity_poly.pdbx_seq_one_letter_code
_entity_poly.pdbx_strand_id
1 'polypeptide(L)'
;MRRLLHGLTCLNRGLERCLHWLLLALLFGFIALIVYQIVSRNLPLMPRLYWTEEFSRFAFQWMIMLGTAIGVLHADHFVLEAFPRGSRASLVTRWIRDLACLTVGLLFVIHGKEFALSGLRREATASGLSMIYVYSAFSVSGLLIILFSAQRLLHALLDGMPRMEIDLDTPDAVEEALEAHAEHGNELDASLSSTDGRTP
;
A
#
# COMPACT_ATOMS: atom_id res chain seq x y z
N MET A 1 21.43 -16.50 14.66
CA MET A 1 20.81 -16.02 13.40
C MET A 1 19.31 -16.28 13.31
N ARG A 2 18.83 -17.52 13.23
CA ARG A 2 17.41 -17.83 12.94
C ARG A 2 16.38 -17.25 13.93
N ARG A 3 16.71 -17.14 15.23
CA ARG A 3 15.82 -16.50 16.23
C ARG A 3 15.62 -14.99 16.02
N LEU A 4 16.64 -14.29 15.51
CA LEU A 4 16.52 -12.86 15.17
C LEU A 4 15.61 -12.67 13.95
N LEU A 5 15.77 -13.53 12.94
CA LEU A 5 14.90 -13.52 11.75
C LEU A 5 13.44 -13.80 12.10
N HIS A 6 13.18 -14.78 12.98
CA HIS A 6 11.83 -15.07 13.47
C HIS A 6 11.24 -13.90 14.28
N GLY A 7 12.05 -13.20 15.06
CA GLY A 7 11.61 -11.99 15.76
C GLY A 7 11.22 -10.87 14.82
N LEU A 8 12.03 -10.63 13.77
CA LEU A 8 11.77 -9.63 12.73
C LEU A 8 10.51 -9.96 11.92
N THR A 9 10.30 -11.22 11.56
CA THR A 9 9.09 -11.62 10.81
C THR A 9 7.83 -11.49 11.64
N CYS A 10 7.85 -11.85 12.93
CA CYS A 10 6.71 -11.62 13.82
C CYS A 10 6.42 -10.12 14.02
N LEU A 11 7.46 -9.31 14.23
CA LEU A 11 7.31 -7.87 14.35
C LEU A 11 6.72 -7.26 13.07
N ASN A 12 7.21 -7.69 11.91
CA ASN A 12 6.74 -7.21 10.62
C ASN A 12 5.27 -7.57 10.39
N ARG A 13 4.86 -8.83 10.66
CA ARG A 13 3.45 -9.24 10.54
C ARG A 13 2.52 -8.47 11.49
N GLY A 14 2.98 -8.20 12.72
CA GLY A 14 2.24 -7.37 13.66
C GLY A 14 2.08 -5.93 13.15
N LEU A 15 3.18 -5.34 12.68
CA LEU A 15 3.22 -3.99 12.13
C LEU A 15 2.32 -3.88 10.88
N GLU A 16 2.41 -4.84 9.97
CA GLU A 16 1.57 -4.94 8.79
C GLU A 16 0.08 -4.99 9.16
N ARG A 17 -0.30 -5.83 10.14
CA ARG A 17 -1.70 -5.90 10.63
C ARG A 17 -2.16 -4.54 11.18
N CYS A 18 -1.32 -3.89 11.96
CA CYS A 18 -1.60 -2.54 12.49
C CYS A 18 -1.74 -1.51 11.38
N LEU A 19 -0.86 -1.56 10.37
CA LEU A 19 -0.89 -0.67 9.20
C LEU A 19 -2.18 -0.85 8.39
N HIS A 20 -2.63 -2.09 8.15
CA HIS A 20 -3.88 -2.35 7.45
C HIS A 20 -5.10 -1.81 8.22
N TRP A 21 -5.16 -2.04 9.54
CA TRP A 21 -6.23 -1.48 10.37
C TRP A 21 -6.21 0.05 10.36
N LEU A 22 -5.03 0.65 10.43
CA LEU A 22 -4.86 2.09 10.35
C LEU A 22 -5.33 2.62 8.99
N LEU A 23 -4.93 1.98 7.89
CA LEU A 23 -5.33 2.35 6.54
C LEU A 23 -6.85 2.27 6.35
N LEU A 24 -7.48 1.21 6.86
CA LEU A 24 -8.93 1.02 6.83
C LEU A 24 -9.65 2.12 7.62
N ALA A 25 -9.14 2.46 8.81
CA ALA A 25 -9.69 3.55 9.62
C ALA A 25 -9.56 4.90 8.93
N LEU A 26 -8.41 5.19 8.30
CA LEU A 26 -8.20 6.42 7.54
C LEU A 26 -9.11 6.48 6.31
N LEU A 27 -9.30 5.37 5.59
CA LEU A 27 -10.18 5.29 4.43
C LEU A 27 -11.63 5.55 4.82
N PHE A 28 -12.10 4.88 5.87
CA PHE A 28 -13.44 5.09 6.40
C PHE A 28 -13.64 6.56 6.82
N GLY A 29 -12.68 7.14 7.55
CA GLY A 29 -12.70 8.55 7.95
C GLY A 29 -12.71 9.51 6.76
N PHE A 30 -11.90 9.24 5.73
CA PHE A 30 -11.86 10.02 4.50
C PHE A 30 -13.21 10.01 3.77
N ILE A 31 -13.80 8.82 3.58
CA ILE A 31 -15.11 8.68 2.93
C ILE A 31 -16.18 9.41 3.74
N ALA A 32 -16.21 9.23 5.06
CA ALA A 32 -17.17 9.90 5.94
C ALA A 32 -17.06 11.43 5.84
N LEU A 33 -15.85 11.99 5.78
CA LEU A 33 -15.63 13.43 5.62
C LEU A 33 -16.08 13.94 4.26
N ILE A 34 -15.83 13.18 3.18
CA ILE A 34 -16.29 13.56 1.83
C ILE A 34 -17.82 13.52 1.75
N VAL A 35 -18.45 12.48 2.30
CA VAL A 35 -19.92 12.40 2.39
C VAL A 35 -20.47 13.57 3.18
N TYR A 36 -19.87 13.89 4.33
CA TYR A 36 -20.26 15.06 5.13
C TYR A 36 -20.15 16.36 4.32
N GLN A 37 -19.06 16.56 3.57
CA GLN A 37 -18.86 17.73 2.73
C GLN A 37 -19.96 17.83 1.66
N ILE A 38 -20.30 16.72 0.98
CA ILE A 38 -21.37 16.68 -0.03
C ILE A 38 -22.72 17.02 0.62
N VAL A 39 -23.04 16.43 1.77
CA VAL A 39 -24.29 16.68 2.50
C VAL A 39 -24.37 18.14 2.96
N SER A 40 -23.32 18.68 3.56
CA SER A 40 -23.27 20.07 4.05
C SER A 40 -23.44 21.11 2.93
N ARG A 41 -23.05 20.76 1.70
CA ARG A 41 -23.20 21.62 0.53
C ARG A 41 -24.60 21.60 -0.06
N ASN A 42 -25.28 20.45 0.01
CA ASN A 42 -26.61 20.26 -0.59
C ASN A 42 -27.76 20.56 0.39
N LEU A 43 -27.53 20.42 1.70
CA LEU A 43 -28.52 20.76 2.73
C LEU A 43 -28.20 22.13 3.36
N PRO A 44 -29.06 23.16 3.16
CA PRO A 44 -28.83 24.51 3.70
C PRO A 44 -28.92 24.61 5.24
N LEU A 45 -29.26 23.52 5.93
CA LEU A 45 -29.39 23.47 7.39
C LEU A 45 -28.08 23.12 8.13
N MET A 46 -27.02 22.73 7.41
CA MET A 46 -25.76 22.29 8.02
C MET A 46 -24.63 23.33 7.87
N PRO A 47 -23.84 23.60 8.93
CA PRO A 47 -22.73 24.54 8.85
C PRO A 47 -21.62 24.01 7.93
N ARG A 48 -21.07 24.89 7.08
CA ARG A 48 -19.92 24.57 6.23
C ARG A 48 -18.65 24.54 7.08
N LEU A 49 -18.20 23.34 7.45
CA LEU A 49 -16.99 23.15 8.23
C LEU A 49 -15.76 23.09 7.32
N TYR A 50 -15.10 24.23 7.09
CA TYR A 50 -13.91 24.34 6.25
C TYR A 50 -12.74 23.45 6.69
N TRP A 51 -12.64 23.11 7.98
CA TRP A 51 -11.60 22.21 8.50
C TRP A 51 -11.71 20.78 7.98
N THR A 52 -12.91 20.33 7.56
CA THR A 52 -13.12 18.96 7.06
C THR A 52 -12.43 18.71 5.72
N GLU A 53 -12.25 19.75 4.91
CA GLU A 53 -11.54 19.71 3.64
C GLU A 53 -10.03 19.54 3.83
N GLU A 54 -9.45 20.22 4.84
CA GLU A 54 -8.04 20.04 5.20
C GLU A 54 -7.81 18.65 5.77
N PHE A 55 -8.68 18.19 6.68
CA PHE A 55 -8.51 16.89 7.32
C PHE A 55 -8.65 15.72 6.33
N SER A 56 -9.56 15.81 5.36
CA SER A 56 -9.69 14.77 4.33
C SER A 56 -8.41 14.66 3.47
N ARG A 57 -7.80 15.80 3.11
CA ARG A 57 -6.50 15.83 2.41
C ARG A 57 -5.38 15.21 3.25
N PHE A 58 -5.38 15.47 4.55
CA PHE A 58 -4.37 14.91 5.46
C PHE A 58 -4.52 13.40 5.58
N ALA A 59 -5.74 12.91 5.80
CA ALA A 59 -6.03 11.48 5.82
C ALA A 59 -5.63 10.81 4.50
N PHE A 60 -5.96 11.44 3.37
CA PHE A 60 -5.58 10.94 2.05
C PHE A 60 -4.07 10.84 1.84
N GLN A 61 -3.31 11.88 2.23
CA GLN A 61 -1.85 11.86 2.16
C GLN A 61 -1.27 10.71 2.99
N TRP A 62 -1.75 10.53 4.23
CA TRP A 62 -1.31 9.44 5.09
C TRP A 62 -1.65 8.07 4.50
N MET A 63 -2.83 7.91 3.88
CA MET A 63 -3.20 6.68 3.20
C MET A 63 -2.23 6.35 2.05
N ILE A 64 -1.90 7.33 1.20
CA ILE A 64 -0.94 7.09 0.11
C ILE A 64 0.41 6.67 0.68
N MET A 65 0.94 7.41 1.67
CA MET A 65 2.27 7.15 2.23
C MET A 65 2.35 5.78 2.93
N LEU A 66 1.34 5.41 3.72
CA LEU A 66 1.29 4.10 4.37
C LEU A 66 1.02 2.98 3.34
N GLY A 67 0.12 3.21 2.39
CA GLY A 67 -0.18 2.27 1.31
C GLY A 67 1.05 1.96 0.47
N THR A 68 1.87 2.96 0.12
CA THR A 68 3.15 2.75 -0.57
C THR A 68 4.09 1.84 0.23
N ALA A 69 4.20 2.05 1.56
CA ALA A 69 5.05 1.20 2.39
C ALA A 69 4.55 -0.26 2.43
N ILE A 70 3.23 -0.48 2.49
CA ILE A 70 2.62 -1.82 2.43
C ILE A 70 2.81 -2.45 1.04
N GLY A 71 2.67 -1.70 -0.05
CA GLY A 71 2.92 -2.20 -1.40
C GLY A 71 4.37 -2.63 -1.62
N VAL A 72 5.34 -1.91 -1.02
CA VAL A 72 6.74 -2.35 -1.01
C VAL A 72 6.92 -3.66 -0.24
N LEU A 73 6.19 -3.84 0.88
CA LEU A 73 6.20 -5.08 1.66
C LEU A 73 5.67 -6.28 0.87
N HIS A 74 4.62 -6.12 0.07
CA HIS A 74 4.02 -7.23 -0.70
C HIS A 74 4.76 -7.53 -2.02
N ALA A 75 5.71 -6.67 -2.41
CA ALA A 75 6.50 -6.84 -3.64
C ALA A 75 5.73 -6.64 -4.96
N ASP A 76 4.49 -6.15 -4.92
CA ASP A 76 3.59 -6.00 -6.08
C ASP A 76 4.19 -5.17 -7.21
N HIS A 77 5.14 -4.29 -6.92
CA HIS A 77 5.48 -3.25 -7.89
C HIS A 77 6.29 -3.70 -9.09
N PHE A 78 7.10 -4.77 -9.05
CA PHE A 78 7.92 -5.15 -10.22
C PHE A 78 8.44 -6.59 -10.13
N VAL A 79 7.55 -7.58 -10.19
CA VAL A 79 7.97 -8.87 -10.77
C VAL A 79 7.86 -8.68 -12.27
N LEU A 80 8.96 -8.25 -12.91
CA LEU A 80 9.08 -8.37 -14.36
C LEU A 80 9.07 -9.87 -14.68
N GLU A 81 7.88 -10.42 -14.91
CA GLU A 81 7.69 -11.74 -15.51
C GLU A 81 8.25 -11.81 -16.95
N ALA A 82 8.87 -10.72 -17.44
CA ALA A 82 9.56 -10.65 -18.71
C ALA A 82 10.71 -11.67 -18.87
N PHE A 83 11.20 -12.28 -17.78
CA PHE A 83 12.28 -13.29 -17.84
C PHE A 83 11.84 -14.65 -17.29
N PRO A 84 12.27 -15.76 -17.93
CA PRO A 84 11.98 -17.12 -17.44
C PRO A 84 12.43 -17.32 -15.99
N ARG A 85 11.56 -17.96 -15.20
CA ARG A 85 11.81 -18.32 -13.79
C ARG A 85 13.12 -19.11 -13.68
N GLY A 86 13.94 -18.78 -12.68
CA GLY A 86 15.27 -19.39 -12.47
C GLY A 86 16.46 -18.80 -13.26
N SER A 87 16.26 -17.81 -14.13
CA SER A 87 17.37 -17.14 -14.82
C SER A 87 18.19 -16.24 -13.89
N ARG A 88 19.51 -16.12 -14.13
CA ARG A 88 20.38 -15.15 -13.43
C ARG A 88 19.84 -13.72 -13.53
N ALA A 89 19.11 -13.41 -14.61
CA ALA A 89 18.50 -12.11 -14.84
C ALA A 89 17.39 -11.79 -13.82
N SER A 90 16.54 -12.77 -13.44
CA SER A 90 15.45 -12.53 -12.48
C SER A 90 16.00 -12.23 -11.09
N LEU A 91 17.07 -12.92 -10.70
CA LEU A 91 17.77 -12.69 -9.43
C LEU A 91 18.36 -11.27 -9.40
N VAL A 92 19.06 -10.86 -10.46
CA VAL A 92 19.64 -9.50 -10.57
C VAL A 92 18.56 -8.43 -10.50
N THR A 93 17.45 -8.57 -11.23
CA THR A 93 16.35 -7.60 -11.18
C THR A 93 15.75 -7.48 -9.77
N ARG A 94 15.65 -8.60 -9.04
CA ARG A 94 15.14 -8.61 -7.66
C ARG A 94 16.06 -7.86 -6.69
N TRP A 95 17.38 -8.05 -6.83
CA TRP A 95 18.38 -7.29 -6.08
C TRP A 95 18.34 -5.79 -6.41
N ILE A 96 18.22 -5.44 -7.70
CA ILE A 96 18.12 -4.04 -8.12
C ILE A 96 16.87 -3.39 -7.54
N ARG A 97 15.72 -4.08 -7.61
CA ARG A 97 14.45 -3.61 -7.01
C ARG A 97 14.61 -3.37 -5.51
N ASP A 98 15.13 -4.34 -4.77
CA ASP A 98 15.24 -4.23 -3.31
C ASP A 98 16.22 -3.12 -2.91
N LEU A 99 17.31 -2.95 -3.65
CA LEU A 99 18.25 -1.85 -3.45
C LEU A 99 17.64 -0.48 -3.81
N ALA A 100 16.84 -0.42 -4.88
CA ALA A 100 16.12 0.79 -5.27
C ALA A 100 15.09 1.19 -4.20
N CYS A 101 14.29 0.25 -3.70
CA CYS A 101 13.36 0.49 -2.60
C CYS A 101 14.08 0.97 -1.33
N LEU A 102 15.20 0.35 -0.97
CA LEU A 102 16.02 0.78 0.16
C LEU A 102 16.53 2.21 -0.02
N THR A 103 16.99 2.55 -1.23
CA THR A 103 17.48 3.89 -1.57
C THR A 103 16.37 4.93 -1.46
N VAL A 104 15.19 4.63 -2.01
CA VAL A 104 14.00 5.50 -1.91
C VAL A 104 13.60 5.70 -0.45
N GLY A 105 13.56 4.64 0.34
CA GLY A 105 13.29 4.72 1.78
C GLY A 105 14.30 5.62 2.51
N LEU A 106 15.59 5.50 2.19
CA LEU A 106 16.65 6.35 2.75
C LEU A 106 16.45 7.83 2.39
N LEU A 107 16.14 8.12 1.13
CA LEU A 107 15.84 9.47 0.66
C LEU A 107 14.64 10.06 1.39
N PHE A 108 13.59 9.27 1.61
CA PHE A 108 12.39 9.68 2.33
C PHE A 108 12.67 9.98 3.80
N VAL A 109 13.55 9.24 4.47
CA VAL A 109 13.91 9.54 5.86
C VAL A 109 14.78 10.80 5.96
N ILE A 110 15.80 10.92 5.10
CA ILE A 110 16.74 12.05 5.13
C ILE A 110 16.01 13.36 4.80
N HIS A 111 15.35 13.41 3.64
CA HIS A 111 14.67 14.63 3.19
C HIS A 111 13.33 14.81 3.89
N GLY A 112 12.63 13.72 4.23
CA GLY A 112 11.36 13.80 4.93
C GLY A 112 11.47 14.40 6.33
N LYS A 113 12.60 14.24 7.03
CA LYS A 113 12.82 14.88 8.32
C LYS A 113 12.86 16.40 8.18
N GLU A 114 13.67 16.90 7.25
CA GLU A 114 13.75 18.34 6.98
C GLU A 114 12.41 18.88 6.47
N PHE A 115 11.72 18.12 5.64
CA PHE A 115 10.39 18.45 5.15
C PHE A 115 9.36 18.55 6.28
N ALA A 116 9.37 17.60 7.21
CA ALA A 116 8.52 17.60 8.40
C ALA A 116 8.80 18.80 9.31
N LEU A 117 10.06 19.12 9.54
CA LEU A 117 10.47 20.29 10.33
C LEU A 117 10.07 21.61 9.65
N SER A 118 10.09 21.68 8.32
CA SER A 118 9.54 22.80 7.56
C SER A 118 8.05 23.01 7.85
N GLY A 119 7.31 21.93 8.16
CA GLY A 119 5.91 21.96 8.55
C GLY A 119 5.64 22.66 9.88
N LEU A 120 6.62 22.73 10.79
CA LEU A 120 6.48 23.49 12.04
C LEU A 120 6.38 25.00 11.81
N ARG A 121 6.92 25.48 10.69
CA ARG A 121 6.89 26.90 10.31
C ARG A 121 5.66 27.26 9.48
N ARG A 122 4.77 26.29 9.23
CA ARG A 122 3.58 26.44 8.38
C ARG A 122 2.36 25.88 9.10
N GLU A 123 1.45 26.77 9.48
CA GLU A 123 0.16 26.39 10.05
C GLU A 123 -0.93 26.36 8.97
N ALA A 124 -1.87 25.44 9.13
CA ALA A 124 -3.03 25.32 8.27
C ALA A 124 -4.00 26.49 8.51
N THR A 125 -4.39 27.17 7.43
CA THR A 125 -5.17 28.40 7.47
C THR A 125 -6.56 28.23 8.06
N ALA A 126 -7.21 27.06 7.90
CA ALA A 126 -8.57 26.85 8.39
C ALA A 126 -8.65 26.18 9.77
N SER A 127 -7.71 25.28 10.10
CA SER A 127 -7.72 24.51 11.35
C SER A 127 -6.70 24.98 12.41
N GLY A 128 -5.71 25.80 12.03
CA GLY A 128 -4.61 26.20 12.91
C GLY A 128 -3.65 25.06 13.27
N LEU A 129 -3.78 23.89 12.63
CA LEU A 129 -2.91 22.74 12.88
C LEU A 129 -1.57 22.93 12.15
N SER A 130 -0.47 22.61 12.83
CA SER A 130 0.84 22.60 12.20
C SER A 130 0.92 21.52 11.11
N MET A 131 1.43 21.89 9.93
CA MET A 131 1.59 20.95 8.80
C MET A 131 2.62 19.84 9.06
N ILE A 132 3.30 19.85 10.20
CA ILE A 132 4.19 18.76 10.63
C ILE A 132 3.49 17.39 10.61
N TYR A 133 2.19 17.34 10.97
CA TYR A 133 1.45 16.07 10.99
C TYR A 133 1.32 15.46 9.60
N VAL A 134 1.25 16.28 8.54
CA VAL A 134 1.13 15.80 7.16
C VAL A 134 2.49 15.44 6.61
N TYR A 135 3.49 16.28 6.86
CA TYR A 135 4.82 16.12 6.30
C TYR A 135 5.63 15.01 7.00
N SER A 136 5.30 14.69 8.26
CA SER A 136 5.90 13.55 8.96
C SER A 136 5.52 12.21 8.35
N ALA A 137 4.43 12.12 7.58
CA ALA A 137 4.04 10.90 6.86
C ALA A 137 5.15 10.39 5.93
N PHE A 138 5.91 11.29 5.29
CA PHE A 138 7.06 10.91 4.44
C PHE A 138 8.16 10.22 5.25
N SER A 139 8.49 10.76 6.43
CA SER A 139 9.51 10.18 7.31
C SER A 139 9.08 8.81 7.83
N VAL A 140 7.81 8.68 8.23
CA VAL A 140 7.25 7.43 8.74
C VAL A 140 7.21 6.36 7.64
N SER A 141 6.72 6.71 6.45
CA SER A 141 6.70 5.80 5.30
C SER A 141 8.11 5.37 4.89
N GLY A 142 9.06 6.30 4.82
CA GLY A 142 10.46 5.98 4.52
C GLY A 142 11.07 5.00 5.52
N LEU A 143 10.79 5.18 6.81
CA LEU A 143 11.28 4.27 7.85
C LEU A 143 10.69 2.86 7.71
N LEU A 144 9.39 2.76 7.39
CA LEU A 144 8.72 1.49 7.14
C LEU A 144 9.29 0.79 5.91
N ILE A 145 9.49 1.53 4.81
CA ILE A 145 10.10 1.02 3.57
C ILE A 145 11.50 0.47 3.86
N ILE A 146 12.34 1.21 4.59
CA ILE A 146 13.69 0.74 4.97
C ILE A 146 13.59 -0.56 5.79
N LEU A 147 12.69 -0.61 6.77
CA LEU A 147 12.53 -1.78 7.63
C LEU A 147 12.17 -3.03 6.81
N PHE A 148 11.18 -2.91 5.91
CA PHE A 148 10.71 -4.02 5.08
C PHE A 148 11.75 -4.43 4.03
N SER A 149 12.39 -3.47 3.36
CA SER A 149 13.44 -3.75 2.37
C SER A 149 14.68 -4.37 3.03
N ALA A 150 15.11 -3.89 4.20
CA ALA A 150 16.26 -4.42 4.92
C ALA A 150 16.01 -5.86 5.40
N GLN A 151 14.82 -6.16 5.91
CA GLN A 151 14.43 -7.52 6.30
C GLN A 151 14.48 -8.48 5.10
N ARG A 152 13.95 -8.05 3.95
CA ARG A 152 13.99 -8.85 2.71
C ARG A 152 15.40 -9.11 2.23
N LEU A 153 16.25 -8.08 2.25
CA LEU A 153 17.67 -8.20 1.88
C LEU A 153 18.41 -9.17 2.81
N LEU A 154 18.12 -9.10 4.11
CA LEU A 154 18.72 -9.98 5.11
C LEU A 154 18.28 -11.45 4.93
N HIS A 155 17.01 -11.69 4.59
CA HIS A 155 16.53 -13.02 4.22
C HIS A 155 17.21 -13.55 2.95
N ALA A 156 17.32 -12.71 1.92
CA ALA A 156 17.99 -13.06 0.67
C ALA A 156 19.48 -13.41 0.88
N LEU A 157 20.17 -12.70 1.78
CA LEU A 157 21.57 -12.96 2.13
C LEU A 157 21.77 -14.24 2.96
N LEU A 158 20.81 -14.61 3.83
CA LEU A 158 21.00 -15.69 4.81
C LEU A 158 20.50 -17.06 4.38
N ASP A 159 19.33 -17.15 3.73
CA ASP A 159 18.74 -18.44 3.36
C ASP A 159 19.08 -18.88 1.93
N GLY A 160 19.68 -17.99 1.12
CA GLY A 160 19.76 -18.16 -0.32
C GLY A 160 18.37 -18.04 -0.96
N MET A 161 18.33 -17.58 -2.20
CA MET A 161 17.08 -17.26 -2.93
C MET A 161 16.01 -18.36 -3.12
N PRO A 162 16.21 -19.70 -2.92
CA PRO A 162 15.20 -20.69 -3.30
C PRO A 162 13.89 -20.66 -2.49
N ARG A 163 13.88 -20.25 -1.21
CA ARG A 163 12.65 -20.28 -0.39
C ARG A 163 11.73 -19.08 -0.63
N MET A 164 12.25 -18.01 -1.22
CA MET A 164 11.45 -16.84 -1.61
C MET A 164 10.63 -17.12 -2.89
N GLU A 165 10.81 -18.27 -3.54
CA GLU A 165 10.06 -18.72 -4.73
C GLU A 165 8.74 -19.39 -4.36
N ILE A 166 8.59 -19.92 -3.14
CA ILE A 166 7.39 -20.67 -2.73
C ILE A 166 6.34 -19.78 -2.05
N ASP A 167 6.76 -18.75 -1.29
CA ASP A 167 5.82 -17.90 -0.53
C ASP A 167 5.23 -16.72 -1.34
N LEU A 168 5.75 -16.43 -2.55
CA LEU A 168 5.24 -15.35 -3.42
C LEU A 168 4.34 -15.84 -4.57
N ASP A 169 4.21 -17.16 -4.76
CA ASP A 169 3.41 -17.79 -5.82
C ASP A 169 1.97 -18.11 -5.35
N THR A 170 1.49 -17.46 -4.28
CA THR A 170 0.05 -17.51 -3.99
C THR A 170 -0.62 -16.54 -4.96
N PRO A 171 -1.46 -16.99 -5.91
CA PRO A 171 -2.15 -16.08 -6.80
C PRO A 171 -2.85 -15.03 -5.95
N ASP A 172 -2.64 -13.76 -6.30
CA ASP A 172 -3.29 -12.65 -5.62
C ASP A 172 -4.78 -13.00 -5.52
N ALA A 173 -5.36 -12.97 -4.31
CA ALA A 173 -6.77 -13.30 -4.12
C ALA A 173 -7.71 -12.45 -5.00
N VAL A 174 -7.18 -11.35 -5.56
CA VAL A 174 -7.81 -10.51 -6.57
C VAL A 174 -7.79 -11.17 -7.96
N GLU A 175 -6.67 -11.77 -8.38
CA GLU A 175 -6.55 -12.55 -9.62
C GLU A 175 -7.44 -13.79 -9.58
N GLU A 176 -7.44 -14.53 -8.47
CA GLU A 176 -8.31 -15.69 -8.26
C GLU A 176 -9.81 -15.28 -8.25
N ALA A 177 -10.14 -14.11 -7.68
CA ALA A 177 -11.49 -13.57 -7.75
C ALA A 177 -11.88 -13.09 -9.17
N LEU A 178 -10.94 -12.52 -9.94
CA LEU A 178 -11.16 -12.10 -11.32
C LEU A 178 -11.35 -13.31 -12.25
N GLU A 179 -10.56 -14.37 -12.07
CA GLU A 179 -10.71 -15.64 -12.78
C GLU A 179 -12.03 -16.32 -12.45
N ALA A 180 -12.39 -16.41 -11.16
CA ALA A 180 -13.69 -16.95 -10.73
C ALA A 180 -14.87 -16.16 -11.32
N HIS A 181 -14.77 -14.84 -11.40
CA HIS A 181 -15.78 -14.00 -12.05
C HIS A 181 -15.80 -14.17 -13.58
N ALA A 182 -14.65 -14.36 -14.22
CA ALA A 182 -14.53 -14.56 -15.66
C ALA A 182 -15.09 -15.93 -16.09
N GLU A 183 -14.80 -17.00 -15.34
CA GLU A 183 -15.40 -18.32 -15.57
C GLU A 183 -16.92 -18.30 -15.40
N HIS A 184 -17.41 -17.65 -14.35
CA HIS A 184 -18.85 -17.55 -14.09
C HIS A 184 -19.60 -16.75 -15.17
N GLY A 185 -18.97 -15.70 -15.72
CA GLY A 185 -19.52 -14.97 -16.87
C GLY A 185 -19.61 -15.82 -18.14
N ASN A 186 -18.59 -16.64 -18.40
CA ASN A 186 -18.55 -17.52 -19.57
C ASN A 186 -19.59 -18.66 -19.49
N GLU A 187 -19.86 -19.19 -18.28
CA GLU A 187 -20.93 -20.17 -18.07
C GLU A 187 -22.33 -19.57 -18.28
N LEU A 188 -22.55 -18.33 -17.85
CA LEU A 188 -23.79 -17.59 -18.09
C LEU A 188 -24.03 -17.35 -19.59
N ASP A 189 -23.01 -16.92 -20.33
CA ASP A 189 -23.12 -16.70 -21.77
C ASP A 189 -23.30 -18.01 -22.55
N ALA A 190 -22.65 -19.10 -22.13
CA ALA A 190 -22.87 -20.44 -22.68
C ALA A 190 -24.29 -20.96 -22.39
N SER A 191 -24.83 -20.68 -21.20
CA SER A 191 -26.20 -21.06 -20.84
C SER A 191 -27.26 -20.27 -21.63
N LEU A 192 -27.05 -18.97 -21.86
CA LEU A 192 -27.93 -18.12 -22.67
C LEU A 192 -27.88 -18.52 -24.15
N SER A 193 -26.69 -18.81 -24.68
CA SER A 193 -26.48 -19.35 -26.03
C SER A 193 -27.19 -20.70 -26.24
N SER A 194 -27.15 -21.59 -25.24
CA SER A 194 -27.83 -22.89 -25.32
C SER A 194 -29.36 -22.80 -25.18
N THR A 195 -29.86 -21.70 -24.59
CA THR A 195 -31.30 -21.45 -24.41
C THR A 195 -31.91 -20.79 -25.65
N ASP A 196 -31.16 -19.92 -26.34
CA ASP A 196 -31.59 -19.24 -27.58
C ASP A 196 -31.60 -20.17 -28.81
N GLY A 197 -30.93 -21.33 -28.74
CA GLY A 197 -30.97 -22.38 -29.75
C GLY A 197 -32.21 -23.29 -29.70
N ARG A 198 -33.17 -23.04 -28.80
CA ARG A 198 -34.45 -23.78 -28.70
C ARG A 198 -35.65 -22.84 -28.84
N THR A 199 -35.83 -22.27 -30.01
CA THR A 199 -37.17 -21.89 -30.48
C THR A 199 -37.47 -22.62 -31.79
N PRO A 200 -38.41 -23.59 -31.82
CA PRO A 200 -38.95 -24.10 -33.08
C PRO A 200 -39.77 -23.04 -33.83
#